data_AF-A0A0N4YZH9-F1
#
_entry.id   AF-A0A0N4YZH9-F1
#
_cell.length_a   1.000
_cell.length_b   1.000
_cell.length_c   1.000
_cell.angle_alpha   90.00
_cell.angle_beta   90.00
_cell.angle_gamma   90.00
#
_symmetry.space_group_name_H-M   'P 1'
#
loop_
_entity.id
_entity.type
_entity.pdbx_description
1 polymer ?
#
loop_
_entity_poly.entity_id
_entity_poly.type
_entity_poly.pdbx_seq_one_letter_code
_entity_poly.pdbx_strand_id
1 'polypeptide(L)'
;MGICTGPKCAKITPQTLVEGLDIANNYTGITYRSESCGGFGCSCGYPSSGCLFYRIYHVPVDDDIYEVYHCPSWQQTVKLRLELAHNLFNIKTYINELQPYVTTRVDNVSLRITSLLFLKPSLLNKRFITNHNTTRYLNDEEQFSYACTKNPL
;
A
#
# COMPACT_ATOMS: atom_id res chain seq x y z
N MET A 1 -19.07 25.12 -28.28
CA MET A 1 -19.00 26.32 -27.40
C MET A 1 -18.14 25.97 -26.19
N GLY A 2 -17.48 26.97 -25.58
CA GLY A 2 -16.55 26.72 -24.47
C GLY A 2 -15.39 25.80 -24.89
N ILE A 3 -15.05 24.83 -24.05
CA ILE A 3 -14.01 23.84 -24.32
C ILE A 3 -14.36 22.82 -25.43
N CYS A 4 -15.62 22.73 -25.85
CA CYS A 4 -16.03 21.88 -26.96
C CYS A 4 -15.81 22.62 -28.30
N THR A 5 -14.55 22.63 -28.77
CA THR A 5 -14.12 23.27 -30.03
C THR A 5 -13.17 22.38 -30.83
N GLY A 6 -13.35 22.34 -32.15
CA GLY A 6 -12.52 21.57 -33.07
C GLY A 6 -12.37 20.10 -32.64
N PRO A 7 -11.15 19.51 -32.69
CA PRO A 7 -10.92 18.13 -32.29
C PRO A 7 -10.75 17.96 -30.77
N LYS A 8 -10.96 19.00 -29.95
CA LYS A 8 -10.66 18.95 -28.50
C LYS A 8 -11.45 17.84 -27.80
N CYS A 9 -12.70 17.63 -28.22
CA CYS A 9 -13.50 16.49 -27.75
C CYS A 9 -12.75 15.17 -27.96
N ALA A 10 -12.33 14.89 -29.20
CA ALA A 10 -11.66 13.65 -29.58
C ALA A 10 -10.27 13.47 -28.99
N LYS A 11 -9.65 14.55 -28.51
CA LYS A 11 -8.28 14.55 -27.98
C LYS A 11 -8.20 14.45 -26.46
N ILE A 12 -9.32 14.37 -25.74
CA ILE A 12 -9.30 14.14 -24.28
C ILE A 12 -8.75 12.75 -24.00
N THR A 13 -7.75 12.69 -23.12
CA THR A 13 -7.18 11.46 -22.57
C THR A 13 -7.66 11.23 -21.14
N PRO A 14 -7.55 10.00 -20.60
CA PRO A 14 -7.83 9.68 -19.20
C PRO A 14 -7.17 10.61 -18.18
N GLN A 15 -6.01 11.18 -18.49
CA GLN A 15 -5.24 12.06 -17.62
C GLN A 15 -5.50 13.55 -17.87
N THR A 16 -6.30 13.90 -18.88
CA THR A 16 -6.55 15.31 -19.22
C THR A 16 -7.38 15.98 -18.12
N LEU A 17 -6.90 17.11 -17.61
CA LEU A 17 -7.64 17.96 -16.69
C LEU A 17 -8.51 18.91 -17.51
N VAL A 18 -9.82 18.89 -17.24
CA VAL A 18 -10.80 19.65 -18.00
C VAL A 18 -11.21 20.88 -17.21
N GLU A 19 -11.12 22.04 -17.85
CA GLU A 19 -11.56 23.32 -17.29
C GLU A 19 -13.05 23.26 -16.89
N GLY A 20 -13.37 23.72 -15.67
CA GLY A 20 -14.71 23.62 -15.09
C GLY A 20 -14.96 22.35 -14.27
N LEU A 21 -14.00 21.42 -14.22
CA LEU A 21 -14.00 20.28 -13.31
C LEU A 21 -12.98 20.44 -12.18
N ASP A 22 -12.79 21.67 -11.67
CA ASP A 22 -11.67 22.04 -10.78
C ASP A 22 -11.61 21.20 -9.49
N ILE A 23 -12.77 20.92 -8.89
CA ILE A 23 -12.86 20.06 -7.70
C ILE A 23 -12.35 18.64 -8.02
N ALA A 24 -12.77 18.06 -9.15
CA ALA A 24 -12.37 16.72 -9.57
C ALA A 24 -10.91 16.66 -10.05
N ASN A 25 -10.40 17.77 -10.59
CA ASN A 25 -9.02 17.88 -11.05
C ASN A 25 -8.01 17.88 -9.89
N ASN A 26 -8.44 18.22 -8.67
CA ASN A 26 -7.61 18.15 -7.46
C ASN A 26 -7.40 16.71 -6.97
N TYR A 27 -8.16 15.74 -7.50
CA TYR A 27 -8.09 14.34 -7.09
C TYR A 27 -7.61 13.44 -8.23
N THR A 28 -7.02 12.31 -7.84
CA THR A 28 -6.65 11.28 -8.79
C THR A 28 -7.89 10.60 -9.34
N GLY A 29 -7.95 10.49 -10.66
CA GLY A 29 -9.13 10.02 -11.37
C GLY A 29 -8.91 9.92 -12.87
N ILE A 30 -9.95 9.44 -13.54
CA ILE A 30 -9.99 9.22 -14.98
C ILE A 30 -11.01 10.17 -15.59
N THR A 31 -10.55 10.95 -16.56
CA THR A 31 -11.40 11.82 -17.38
C THR A 31 -11.94 11.05 -18.57
N TYR A 32 -13.25 11.15 -18.79
CA TYR A 32 -13.96 10.54 -19.89
C TYR A 32 -14.58 11.60 -20.79
N ARG A 33 -14.85 11.17 -22.02
CA ARG A 33 -15.60 11.93 -23.00
C ARG A 33 -16.78 11.11 -23.52
N SER A 34 -17.89 11.77 -23.77
CA SER A 34 -18.98 11.24 -24.57
C SER A 34 -19.50 12.32 -25.51
N GLU A 35 -19.92 11.93 -26.70
CA GLU A 35 -20.57 12.84 -27.64
C GLU A 35 -22.03 13.00 -27.21
N SER A 36 -22.47 14.25 -27.08
CA SER A 36 -23.86 14.58 -26.77
C SER A 36 -24.59 15.02 -28.03
N CYS A 37 -25.92 15.06 -27.97
CA CYS A 37 -26.70 15.64 -29.06
C CYS A 37 -26.37 17.13 -29.25
N GLY A 38 -26.58 17.61 -30.46
CA GLY A 38 -26.35 19.00 -30.86
C GLY A 38 -27.53 19.58 -31.63
N GLY A 39 -27.36 20.82 -32.11
CA GLY A 39 -28.42 21.57 -32.81
C GLY A 39 -29.49 22.15 -31.89
N PHE A 40 -30.43 22.88 -32.50
CA PHE A 40 -31.46 23.64 -31.79
C PHE A 40 -32.39 22.76 -30.94
N GLY A 41 -32.63 21.51 -31.36
CA GLY A 41 -33.40 20.53 -30.59
C GLY A 41 -32.73 20.13 -29.26
N CYS A 42 -31.43 20.38 -29.12
CA CYS A 42 -30.64 20.16 -27.90
C CYS A 42 -30.11 21.47 -27.32
N SER A 43 -30.80 22.60 -27.58
CA SER A 43 -30.41 23.93 -27.08
C SER A 43 -29.00 24.37 -27.47
N CYS A 44 -28.47 23.85 -28.58
CA CYS A 44 -27.16 24.20 -29.12
C CYS A 44 -27.33 24.99 -30.42
N GLY A 45 -26.74 26.19 -30.51
CA GLY A 45 -26.81 27.03 -31.72
C GLY A 45 -26.04 26.49 -32.93
N TYR A 46 -25.41 25.32 -32.80
CA TYR A 46 -24.58 24.69 -33.83
C TYR A 46 -25.00 23.22 -34.02
N PRO A 47 -25.15 22.73 -35.26
CA PRO A 47 -25.72 21.41 -35.55
C PRO A 47 -24.79 20.22 -35.30
N SER A 48 -23.49 20.44 -35.04
CA SER A 48 -22.59 19.34 -34.66
C SER A 48 -22.93 18.77 -33.29
N SER A 49 -22.49 17.54 -33.02
CA SER A 49 -22.57 16.95 -31.67
C SER A 49 -21.94 17.86 -30.63
N GLY A 50 -22.53 17.86 -29.43
CA GLY A 50 -21.94 18.46 -28.26
C GLY A 50 -20.92 17.53 -27.59
N CYS A 51 -20.27 18.02 -26.55
CA CYS A 51 -19.27 17.27 -25.80
C CYS A 51 -19.66 17.20 -24.34
N LEU A 52 -19.80 15.99 -23.81
CA LEU A 52 -19.93 15.74 -22.38
C LEU A 52 -18.57 15.30 -21.82
N PHE A 53 -18.00 16.13 -20.95
CA PHE A 53 -16.80 15.80 -20.19
C PHE A 53 -17.19 15.48 -18.76
N TYR A 54 -16.67 14.38 -18.23
CA TYR A 54 -16.85 14.02 -16.84
C TYR A 54 -15.61 13.30 -16.34
N ARG A 55 -15.36 13.39 -15.03
CA ARG A 55 -14.20 12.79 -14.38
C ARG A 55 -14.67 11.96 -13.20
N ILE A 56 -14.26 10.70 -13.16
CA ILE A 56 -14.49 9.80 -12.03
C ILE A 56 -13.19 9.80 -11.22
N TYR A 57 -13.26 10.18 -9.95
CA TYR A 57 -12.09 10.38 -9.09
C TYR A 57 -12.29 9.79 -7.70
N HIS A 58 -11.19 9.52 -7.02
CA HIS A 58 -11.18 9.03 -5.65
C HIS A 58 -10.93 10.19 -4.68
N VAL A 59 -11.78 10.31 -3.67
CA VAL A 59 -11.57 11.23 -2.54
C VAL A 59 -11.08 10.38 -1.37
N PRO A 60 -9.93 10.72 -0.75
CA PRO A 60 -9.47 10.02 0.44
C PRO A 60 -10.47 10.20 1.58
N VAL A 61 -10.71 9.12 2.34
CA VAL A 61 -11.62 9.15 3.50
C VAL A 61 -10.92 9.70 4.74
N ASP A 62 -9.61 9.48 4.83
CA ASP A 62 -8.71 9.95 5.89
C ASP A 62 -7.36 10.37 5.30
N ASP A 63 -6.51 10.94 6.15
CA ASP A 63 -5.15 11.36 5.78
C ASP A 63 -4.11 10.23 6.00
N ASP A 64 -4.54 9.00 6.31
CA ASP A 64 -3.64 7.90 6.59
C ASP A 64 -3.08 7.31 5.29
N ILE A 65 -1.75 7.27 5.19
CA ILE A 65 -1.05 6.65 4.06
C ILE A 65 -0.69 5.21 4.45
N TYR A 66 -1.26 4.27 3.70
CA TYR A 66 -1.00 2.85 3.90
C TYR A 66 0.07 2.35 2.94
N GLU A 67 1.09 1.69 3.49
CA GLU A 67 2.12 1.00 2.73
C GLU A 67 1.80 -0.50 2.65
N VAL A 68 1.80 -1.03 1.43
CA VAL A 68 1.60 -2.46 1.16
C VAL A 68 2.92 -3.06 0.72
N TYR A 69 3.36 -4.10 1.43
CA TYR A 69 4.63 -4.77 1.16
C TYR A 69 4.56 -6.27 1.39
N HIS A 70 5.58 -6.99 0.94
CA HIS A 70 5.77 -8.41 1.22
C HIS A 70 7.20 -8.67 1.69
N CYS A 71 7.39 -9.68 2.53
CA CYS A 71 8.70 -10.05 3.04
C CYS A 71 9.26 -11.25 2.24
N PRO A 72 10.27 -11.07 1.37
CA PRO A 72 10.81 -12.16 0.55
C PRO A 72 11.57 -13.21 1.37
N SER A 73 12.03 -12.83 2.56
CA SER A 73 12.76 -13.71 3.48
C SER A 73 12.44 -13.35 4.92
N TRP A 74 12.48 -14.35 5.80
CA TRP A 74 12.33 -14.17 7.24
C TRP A 74 13.60 -14.61 7.94
N GLN A 75 14.07 -13.79 8.89
CA GLN A 75 15.17 -14.14 9.77
C GLN A 75 14.64 -14.68 11.08
N GLN A 76 15.16 -15.83 11.49
CA GLN A 76 14.74 -16.50 12.71
C GLN A 76 15.61 -16.04 13.88
N THR A 77 14.97 -15.74 15.00
CA THR A 77 15.63 -15.49 16.28
C THR A 77 14.94 -16.31 17.37
N VAL A 78 15.73 -16.78 18.32
CA VAL A 78 15.24 -17.58 19.45
C VAL A 78 15.40 -16.76 20.71
N LYS A 79 14.28 -16.39 21.33
CA LYS A 79 14.30 -15.72 22.64
C LYS A 79 14.36 -16.77 23.73
N LEU A 80 15.49 -16.83 24.43
CA LEU A 80 15.78 -17.83 25.45
C LEU A 80 15.78 -17.17 26.83
N ARG A 81 15.08 -17.78 27.79
CA ARG A 81 15.23 -17.46 29.22
C ARG A 81 16.11 -18.54 29.86
N LEU A 82 17.23 -18.13 30.43
CA LEU A 82 18.19 -18.99 31.11
C LEU A 82 18.20 -18.68 32.60
N GLU A 83 18.23 -19.71 33.42
CA GLU A 83 18.44 -19.58 34.85
C GLU A 83 19.71 -20.33 35.21
N LEU A 84 20.74 -19.59 35.60
CA LEU A 84 22.05 -20.13 35.95
C LEU A 84 22.23 -20.04 37.47
N ALA A 85 22.33 -21.19 38.12
CA ALA A 85 22.68 -21.29 39.53
C ALA A 85 24.20 -21.24 39.69
N HIS A 86 24.72 -20.15 40.21
CA HIS A 86 26.14 -20.04 40.57
C HIS A 86 26.43 -20.75 41.89
N ASN A 87 25.45 -20.76 42.80
CA ASN A 87 25.46 -21.46 44.10
C ASN A 87 24.01 -21.82 44.49
N LEU A 88 23.81 -22.64 45.53
CA LEU A 88 22.48 -23.03 46.05
C LEU A 88 21.52 -21.86 46.35
N PHE A 89 22.05 -20.66 46.60
CA PHE A 89 21.28 -19.46 46.94
C PHE A 89 21.35 -18.34 45.90
N ASN A 90 22.14 -18.49 44.83
CA ASN A 90 22.36 -17.42 43.83
C ASN A 90 22.04 -17.94 42.43
N ILE A 91 20.79 -17.74 42.03
CA ILE A 91 20.29 -18.05 40.70
C ILE A 91 20.11 -16.73 39.96
N LYS A 92 20.76 -16.60 38.79
CA LYS A 92 20.60 -15.45 37.91
C LYS A 92 19.78 -15.82 36.68
N THR A 93 18.84 -14.96 36.34
CA THR A 93 18.01 -15.11 35.14
C THR A 93 18.51 -14.20 34.02
N TYR A 94 18.68 -14.75 32.83
CA TYR A 94 19.09 -14.03 31.62
C TYR A 94 18.03 -14.21 30.54
N ILE A 95 17.69 -13.12 29.82
CA ILE A 95 16.79 -13.16 28.66
C ILE A 95 17.61 -12.68 27.46
N ASN A 96 17.90 -13.60 26.54
CA ASN A 96 18.76 -13.33 25.39
C ASN A 96 18.05 -13.73 24.09
N GLU A 97 18.29 -12.95 23.04
CA GLU A 97 17.86 -13.29 21.69
C GLU A 97 19.05 -13.88 20.93
N LEU A 98 18.90 -15.14 20.52
CA LEU A 98 19.95 -15.92 19.88
C LEU A 98 19.66 -16.08 18.40
N GLN A 99 20.67 -15.85 17.57
CA GLN A 99 20.61 -16.19 16.16
C GLN A 99 20.99 -17.67 15.95
N PRO A 100 20.25 -18.42 15.12
CA PRO A 100 20.60 -19.78 14.77
C PRO A 100 22.03 -19.90 14.23
N TYR A 101 22.70 -21.01 14.55
CA TYR A 101 24.05 -21.36 14.09
C TYR A 101 25.19 -20.45 14.57
N VAL A 102 24.90 -19.38 15.31
CA VAL A 102 25.89 -18.49 15.92
C VAL A 102 26.12 -18.89 17.38
N THR A 103 27.39 -18.93 17.81
CA THR A 103 27.73 -19.17 19.22
C THR A 103 27.70 -17.85 19.98
N THR A 104 26.85 -17.75 20.99
CA THR A 104 26.74 -16.60 21.88
C THR A 104 27.15 -17.00 23.29
N ARG A 105 27.97 -16.19 23.97
CA ARG A 105 28.27 -16.39 25.38
C ARG A 105 27.25 -15.66 26.25
N VAL A 106 26.70 -16.37 27.23
CA VAL A 106 25.84 -15.81 28.28
C VAL A 106 26.47 -16.21 29.61
N ASP A 107 26.99 -15.22 30.33
CA ASP A 107 27.76 -15.43 31.55
C ASP A 107 28.95 -16.41 31.32
N ASN A 108 29.02 -17.51 32.06
CA ASN A 108 30.04 -18.54 31.91
C ASN A 108 29.68 -19.68 30.94
N VAL A 109 28.55 -19.59 30.22
CA VAL A 109 28.08 -20.62 29.29
C VAL A 109 28.12 -20.13 27.84
N SER A 110 28.57 -20.98 26.92
CA SER A 110 28.43 -20.75 25.48
C SER A 110 27.23 -21.51 24.94
N LEU A 111 26.33 -20.80 24.27
CA LEU A 111 25.11 -21.35 23.69
C LEU A 111 25.17 -21.22 22.18
N ARG A 112 24.71 -22.27 21.49
CA ARG A 112 24.55 -22.28 20.04
C ARG A 112 23.31 -23.09 19.70
N ILE A 113 22.40 -22.50 18.95
CA ILE A 113 21.26 -23.22 18.39
C ILE A 113 21.76 -23.99 17.17
N THR A 114 21.81 -25.31 17.27
CA THR A 114 22.36 -26.22 16.24
C THR A 114 21.33 -26.64 15.20
N SER A 115 20.05 -26.64 15.55
CA SER A 115 18.95 -26.92 14.63
C SER A 115 17.70 -26.14 15.05
N LEU A 116 16.92 -25.74 14.06
CA LEU A 116 15.62 -25.11 14.25
C LEU A 116 14.68 -25.63 13.17
N LEU A 117 13.53 -26.19 13.57
CA LEU A 117 12.49 -26.59 12.63
C LEU A 117 11.35 -25.58 12.68
N PHE A 118 11.09 -24.93 11.55
CA PHE A 118 10.02 -23.96 11.43
C PHE A 118 8.86 -24.55 10.62
N LEU A 119 7.80 -24.96 11.32
CA LEU A 119 6.65 -25.64 10.71
C LEU A 119 5.56 -24.69 10.20
N LYS A 120 5.83 -23.37 10.09
CA LYS A 120 4.85 -22.38 9.62
C LYS A 120 5.27 -21.70 8.32
N PRO A 121 5.16 -22.38 7.16
CA PRO A 121 5.41 -21.76 5.86
C PRO A 121 4.41 -20.64 5.50
N SER A 122 3.34 -20.45 6.28
CA SER A 122 2.25 -19.52 6.00
C SER A 122 2.61 -18.04 5.96
N LEU A 123 3.84 -17.65 6.33
CA LEU A 123 4.32 -16.26 6.31
C LEU A 123 5.14 -15.90 5.06
N LEU A 124 5.62 -16.90 4.32
CA LEU A 124 6.64 -16.69 3.27
C LEU A 124 6.10 -15.97 2.02
N ASN A 125 4.78 -15.93 1.83
CA ASN A 125 4.14 -15.27 0.70
C ASN A 125 3.01 -14.31 1.12
N LYS A 126 2.97 -13.90 2.40
CA LYS A 126 1.92 -13.00 2.86
C LYS A 126 2.25 -11.55 2.53
N ARG A 127 1.21 -10.81 2.16
CA ARG A 127 1.25 -9.37 2.04
C ARG A 127 0.90 -8.74 3.39
N PHE A 128 1.45 -7.57 3.64
CA PHE A 128 1.25 -6.78 4.84
C PHE A 128 0.80 -5.39 4.45
N ILE A 129 0.00 -4.78 5.32
CA ILE A 129 -0.38 -3.37 5.23
C ILE A 129 -0.03 -2.68 6.52
N THR A 130 0.57 -1.50 6.44
CA THR A 130 0.93 -0.69 7.60
C THR A 130 0.63 0.78 7.39
N ASN A 131 0.23 1.47 8.46
CA ASN A 131 0.16 2.93 8.54
C ASN A 131 1.27 3.51 9.44
N HIS A 132 2.42 2.82 9.53
CA HIS A 132 3.55 3.07 10.44
C HIS A 132 3.25 2.91 11.95
N ASN A 133 1.99 2.99 12.37
CA ASN A 133 1.59 2.79 13.75
C ASN A 133 1.14 1.34 14.02
N THR A 134 0.47 0.72 13.04
CA THR A 134 -0.01 -0.66 13.12
C THR A 134 0.26 -1.42 11.83
N THR A 135 0.45 -2.73 11.93
CA THR A 135 0.69 -3.62 10.79
C THR A 135 -0.25 -4.81 10.85
N ARG A 136 -0.84 -5.17 9.71
CA ARG A 136 -1.76 -6.31 9.59
C ARG A 136 -1.43 -7.18 8.38
N TYR A 137 -1.88 -8.42 8.43
CA TYR A 137 -1.91 -9.28 7.25
C TYR A 137 -2.94 -8.77 6.27
N LEU A 138 -2.56 -8.72 5.00
CA LEU A 138 -3.43 -8.41 3.89
C LEU A 138 -3.83 -9.70 3.18
N ASN A 139 -5.10 -9.84 2.83
CA ASN A 139 -5.55 -11.04 2.12
C ASN A 139 -5.02 -11.03 0.68
N ASP A 140 -4.73 -12.20 0.12
CA ASP A 140 -4.07 -12.31 -1.20
C ASP A 140 -5.01 -11.90 -2.36
N GLU A 141 -6.33 -11.91 -2.14
CA GLU A 141 -7.36 -11.50 -3.10
C GLU A 141 -7.66 -10.00 -3.08
N GLU A 142 -7.20 -9.26 -2.06
CA GLU A 142 -7.47 -7.83 -1.96
C GLU A 142 -6.71 -7.05 -3.03
N GLN A 143 -7.45 -6.24 -3.78
CA GLN A 143 -6.93 -5.36 -4.81
C GLN A 143 -7.29 -3.92 -4.47
N PHE A 144 -6.37 -3.02 -4.80
CA PHE A 144 -6.56 -1.59 -4.60
C PHE A 144 -6.85 -0.93 -5.95
N SER A 145 -7.91 -0.14 -6.00
CA SER A 145 -8.26 0.64 -7.20
C SER A 145 -7.21 1.70 -7.53
N TYR A 146 -6.41 2.10 -6.54
CA TYR A 146 -5.37 3.11 -6.68
C TYR A 146 -4.20 2.80 -5.74
N ALA A 147 -2.98 3.00 -6.24
CA ALA A 147 -1.75 2.92 -5.46
C ALA A 147 -0.78 4.01 -5.92
N CYS A 148 -0.18 4.71 -4.97
CA CYS A 148 0.86 5.69 -5.26
C CYS A 148 2.16 4.98 -5.63
N THR A 149 2.87 5.47 -6.66
CA THR A 149 4.19 4.92 -7.04
C THR A 149 5.34 5.50 -6.21
N LYS A 150 5.09 6.58 -5.45
CA LYS A 150 6.03 7.24 -4.54
C LYS A 150 5.27 7.71 -3.31
N ASN A 151 5.97 7.82 -2.17
CA ASN A 151 5.41 8.43 -0.98
C ASN A 151 5.08 9.90 -1.28
N PRO A 152 3.83 10.36 -1.12
CA PRO A 152 3.43 11.74 -1.41
C PRO A 152 3.87 12.75 -0.32
N LEU A 153 4.63 12.32 0.69
CA LEU A 153 5.21 13.16 1.74
C LEU A 153 6.54 13.83 1.31
#